data_AF-A0A937WEA8-F1
#
_entry.id   AF-A0A937WEA8-F1
#
_cell.length_a   1.000
_cell.length_b   1.000
_cell.length_c   1.000
_cell.angle_alpha   90.00
_cell.angle_beta   90.00
_cell.angle_gamma   90.00
#
_symmetry.space_group_name_H-M   'P 1'
#
loop_
_entity.id
_entity.type
_entity.pdbx_description
1 polymer ?
#
loop_
_entity_poly.entity_id
_entity_poly.type
_entity_poly.pdbx_seq_one_letter_code
_entity_poly.pdbx_strand_id
1 'polypeptide(L)'
;MLTKGETMAMRGTTKTKTVTLSIPTEMMWKVKELMREEGMTRSELFREALRRYIEDKEWRKIYLYGEMKAKERKITEDQVEDIIDAHRK
;
A
#
# COMPACT_ATOMS: atom_id res chain seq x y z
N MET A 1 36.17 -9.79 14.69
CA MET A 1 36.14 -10.30 13.30
C MET A 1 34.70 -10.65 12.97
N LEU A 2 34.04 -9.85 12.13
CA LEU A 2 32.69 -10.16 11.68
C LEU A 2 32.77 -11.25 10.60
N THR A 3 31.92 -12.25 10.69
CA THR A 3 31.96 -13.43 9.82
C THR A 3 31.40 -13.09 8.43
N LYS A 4 31.84 -13.83 7.40
CA LYS A 4 31.43 -13.64 5.99
C LYS A 4 29.91 -13.58 5.75
N GLY A 5 29.09 -14.03 6.71
CA GLY A 5 27.62 -13.95 6.64
C GLY A 5 27.05 -12.57 6.97
N GLU A 6 27.72 -11.79 7.82
CA GLU A 6 27.23 -10.48 8.28
C GLU A 6 27.45 -9.38 7.22
N THR A 7 28.44 -9.57 6.35
CA THR A 7 28.75 -8.66 5.23
C THR A 7 27.78 -8.79 4.05
N MET A 8 27.02 -9.89 3.93
CA MET A 8 26.02 -10.06 2.87
C MET A 8 24.65 -9.43 3.18
N ALA A 9 24.35 -9.13 4.45
CA ALA A 9 23.09 -8.51 4.85
C ALA A 9 22.96 -7.02 4.47
N MET A 10 24.05 -6.40 3.98
CA MET A 10 24.10 -4.99 3.59
C MET A 10 23.78 -4.72 2.11
N ARG A 11 23.37 -5.73 1.33
CA ARG A 11 22.63 -5.53 0.08
C ARG A 11 21.16 -5.86 0.34
N GLY A 12 20.31 -4.85 0.46
CA GLY A 12 18.95 -4.93 0.98
C GLY A 12 18.15 -6.15 0.48
N THR A 13 18.01 -7.17 1.33
CA THR A 13 17.12 -8.30 1.09
C THR A 13 15.77 -7.99 1.72
N THR A 14 14.76 -7.64 0.91
CA THR A 14 13.36 -7.74 1.34
C THR A 14 13.09 -9.19 1.72
N LYS A 15 12.96 -9.49 3.02
CA LYS A 15 12.65 -10.85 3.50
C LYS A 15 11.25 -11.24 3.02
N THR A 16 11.15 -12.18 2.09
CA THR A 16 9.86 -12.71 1.61
C THR A 16 9.45 -13.95 2.40
N LYS A 17 8.15 -14.11 2.65
CA LYS A 17 7.56 -15.34 3.19
C LYS A 17 6.65 -15.96 2.14
N THR A 18 6.72 -17.28 1.97
CA THR A 18 5.82 -18.03 1.09
C THR A 18 4.46 -18.17 1.74
N VAL A 19 3.40 -17.94 0.96
CA VAL A 19 2.02 -18.14 1.36
C VAL A 19 1.34 -19.05 0.34
N THR A 20 0.54 -19.99 0.84
CA THR A 20 -0.34 -20.84 0.03
C THR A 20 -1.77 -20.44 0.31
N LEU A 21 -2.55 -20.14 -0.72
CA LEU A 21 -3.93 -19.70 -0.58
C LEU A 21 -4.81 -20.35 -1.66
N SER A 22 -6.04 -20.65 -1.29
CA SER A 22 -7.09 -21.11 -2.21
C SER A 22 -7.89 -19.91 -2.72
N ILE A 23 -8.24 -19.91 -4.00
CA ILE A 23 -9.01 -18.85 -4.64
C ILE A 23 -10.14 -19.48 -5.47
N PRO A 24 -11.32 -18.84 -5.57
CA PRO A 24 -12.41 -19.36 -6.40
C PRO A 24 -11.98 -19.58 -7.85
N THR A 25 -12.40 -20.68 -8.46
CA THR A 25 -12.03 -21.04 -9.83
C THR A 25 -12.36 -19.95 -10.84
N GLU A 26 -13.53 -19.32 -10.70
CA GLU A 26 -13.97 -18.22 -11.57
C GLU A 26 -13.03 -17.00 -11.47
N MET A 27 -12.52 -16.70 -10.26
CA MET A 27 -11.55 -15.63 -10.05
C MET A 27 -10.22 -15.91 -10.75
N MET A 28 -9.83 -17.18 -10.84
CA MET A 28 -8.58 -17.58 -11.50
C MET A 28 -8.59 -17.24 -13.00
N TRP A 29 -9.76 -17.18 -13.66
CA TRP A 29 -9.84 -16.73 -15.05
C TRP A 29 -9.48 -15.26 -15.19
N LYS A 30 -10.04 -14.40 -14.34
CA LYS A 30 -9.73 -12.97 -14.32
C LYS A 30 -8.26 -12.70 -13.98
N VAL A 31 -7.69 -13.46 -13.05
CA VAL A 31 -6.25 -13.37 -12.73
C VAL A 31 -5.39 -13.68 -13.95
N LYS A 32 -5.71 -14.71 -14.73
CA LYS A 32 -4.95 -15.06 -15.94
C LYS A 32 -5.05 -13.98 -17.02
N GLU A 33 -6.22 -13.38 -17.16
CA GLU A 33 -6.45 -12.27 -18.09
C GLU A 33 -5.61 -11.04 -17.72
N LEU A 34 -5.69 -10.60 -16.46
CA LEU A 34 -4.89 -9.48 -15.94
C LEU A 34 -3.38 -9.72 -16.09
N MET A 35 -2.90 -10.93 -15.79
CA MET A 35 -1.49 -11.27 -16.00
C MET A 35 -1.05 -11.11 -17.46
N ARG A 36 -1.90 -11.47 -18.42
CA ARG A 36 -1.59 -11.37 -19.84
C ARG A 36 -1.62 -9.92 -20.31
N GLU A 37 -2.61 -9.15 -19.87
CA GLU A 37 -2.79 -7.75 -20.25
C GLU A 37 -1.69 -6.86 -19.70
N GLU A 38 -1.30 -7.07 -18.44
CA GLU A 38 -0.31 -6.23 -17.75
C GLU A 38 1.12 -6.80 -17.84
N GLY A 39 1.30 -7.97 -18.49
CA GLY A 39 2.60 -8.64 -18.59
C GLY A 39 3.19 -9.06 -17.24
N MET A 40 2.34 -9.32 -16.24
CA MET A 40 2.75 -9.59 -14.86
C MET A 40 2.81 -11.09 -14.56
N THR A 41 3.74 -11.48 -13.69
CA THR A 41 3.72 -12.80 -13.06
C THR A 41 2.62 -12.89 -11.99
N ARG A 42 2.20 -14.11 -11.65
CA ARG A 42 1.24 -14.36 -10.54
C ARG A 42 1.67 -13.66 -9.26
N SER A 43 2.93 -13.85 -8.87
CA SER A 43 3.44 -13.32 -7.60
C SER A 43 3.50 -11.80 -7.60
N GLU A 44 3.75 -11.15 -8.74
CA GLU A 44 3.70 -9.69 -8.84
C GLU A 44 2.27 -9.18 -8.69
N LEU A 45 1.32 -9.75 -9.42
CA LEU A 45 -0.08 -9.33 -9.34
C LEU A 45 -0.63 -9.46 -7.91
N PHE A 46 -0.39 -10.60 -7.24
CA PHE A 46 -0.87 -10.80 -5.86
C PHE A 46 -0.17 -9.86 -4.87
N ARG A 47 1.13 -9.59 -5.03
CA ARG A 47 1.83 -8.63 -4.16
C ARG A 47 1.30 -7.22 -4.35
N GLU A 48 1.05 -6.81 -5.59
CA GLU A 48 0.49 -5.50 -5.90
C GLU A 48 -0.93 -5.35 -5.37
N ALA A 49 -1.79 -6.34 -5.60
CA ALA A 49 -3.15 -6.34 -5.08
C ALA A 49 -3.19 -6.24 -3.55
N LEU A 50 -2.33 -7.00 -2.85
CA LEU A 50 -2.22 -6.92 -1.40
C LEU A 50 -1.69 -5.56 -0.93
N ARG A 51 -0.69 -5.00 -1.62
CA ARG A 51 -0.14 -3.68 -1.30
C ARG A 51 -1.22 -2.60 -1.40
N ARG A 52 -1.92 -2.52 -2.54
CA ARG A 52 -3.01 -1.57 -2.76
C ARG A 52 -4.12 -1.73 -1.72
N TYR A 53 -4.51 -2.98 -1.42
CA TYR A 53 -5.54 -3.22 -0.42
C TYR A 53 -5.13 -2.72 0.97
N ILE A 54 -3.87 -2.90 1.38
CA ILE A 54 -3.36 -2.40 2.67
C ILE A 54 -3.35 -0.88 2.67
N GLU A 55 -2.76 -0.27 1.64
CA GLU A 55 -2.68 1.19 1.49
C GLU A 55 -4.07 1.83 1.52
N ASP A 56 -5.06 1.28 0.80
CA ASP A 56 -6.44 1.76 0.82
C ASP A 56 -7.06 1.72 2.22
N LYS A 57 -6.75 0.69 3.01
CA LYS A 57 -7.23 0.58 4.40
C LYS A 57 -6.54 1.59 5.32
N GLU A 58 -5.27 1.88 5.09
CA GLU A 58 -4.52 2.88 5.85
C GLU A 58 -5.02 4.29 5.51
N TRP A 59 -5.14 4.62 4.23
CA TRP A 59 -5.71 5.88 3.75
C TRP A 59 -7.10 6.11 4.30
N ARG A 60 -7.97 5.10 4.31
CA ARG A 60 -9.32 5.21 4.89
C ARG A 60 -9.30 5.69 6.34
N LYS A 61 -8.34 5.24 7.15
CA LYS A 61 -8.22 5.70 8.54
C LYS A 61 -7.82 7.17 8.62
N ILE A 62 -6.90 7.60 7.75
CA ILE A 62 -6.46 8.99 7.66
C ILE A 62 -7.62 9.90 7.23
N TYR A 63 -8.39 9.50 6.21
CA TYR A 63 -9.58 10.24 5.77
C TYR A 63 -10.60 10.38 6.89
N LEU A 64 -10.96 9.29 7.58
CA LEU A 64 -11.90 9.34 8.70
C LEU A 64 -11.42 10.27 9.82
N TYR A 65 -10.12 10.21 10.16
CA TYR A 65 -9.53 11.12 11.12
C TYR A 65 -9.61 12.59 10.67
N GLY A 66 -9.27 12.86 9.41
CA GLY A 66 -9.37 14.19 8.81
C GLY A 66 -10.80 14.74 8.83
N GLU A 67 -11.78 13.94 8.41
CA GLU A 67 -13.20 14.30 8.46
C GLU A 67 -13.67 14.63 9.87
N MET A 68 -13.28 13.81 10.86
CA MET A 68 -13.61 14.06 12.26
C MET A 68 -13.04 15.39 12.74
N LYS A 69 -11.77 15.67 12.43
CA LYS A 69 -11.10 16.91 12.83
C LYS A 69 -11.62 18.14 12.10
N ALA A 70 -11.94 18.03 10.82
CA ALA A 70 -12.57 19.10 10.05
C ALA A 70 -13.94 19.46 10.65
N LYS A 71 -14.77 18.46 10.99
CA LYS A 71 -16.07 18.68 11.66
C LYS A 71 -15.91 19.31 13.03
N GLU A 72 -15.01 18.81 13.87
CA GLU A 72 -14.72 19.36 15.21
C GLU A 72 -14.32 20.85 15.14
N ARG A 73 -13.52 21.21 14.12
CA ARG A 73 -12.98 22.56 13.94
C ARG A 73 -13.79 23.44 12.99
N LYS A 74 -14.88 22.92 12.43
CA LYS A 74 -15.71 23.59 11.41
C LYS A 74 -14.91 24.10 10.21
N ILE A 75 -13.90 23.33 9.81
CA ILE A 75 -13.05 23.65 8.64
C ILE A 75 -13.80 23.22 7.39
N THR A 76 -13.90 24.13 6.43
CA THR A 76 -14.42 23.87 5.08
C THR A 76 -13.27 23.74 4.07
N GLU A 77 -13.57 23.17 2.90
CA GLU A 77 -12.57 22.87 1.86
C GLU A 77 -11.82 24.12 1.35
N ASP A 78 -12.54 25.24 1.20
CA ASP A 78 -11.99 26.53 0.78
C ASP A 78 -10.99 27.14 1.76
N GLN A 79 -11.01 26.71 3.03
CA GLN A 79 -10.08 27.19 4.07
C GLN A 79 -8.77 26.39 4.13
N VAL A 80 -8.69 25.25 3.43
CA VAL A 80 -7.57 24.31 3.59
C VAL A 80 -6.23 24.92 3.18
N GLU A 81 -6.18 25.58 2.02
CA GLU A 81 -4.95 26.21 1.51
C GLU A 81 -4.45 27.31 2.45
N ASP A 82 -5.34 28.21 2.91
CA ASP A 82 -4.99 29.28 3.85
C ASP A 82 -4.40 28.73 5.17
N ILE A 83 -4.96 27.63 5.69
CA ILE A 83 -4.49 26.98 6.92
C ILE A 83 -3.10 26.37 6.72
N ILE A 84 -2.86 25.74 5.56
CA ILE A 84 -1.58 25.11 5.21
C ILE A 84 -0.49 26.19 5.06
N ASP A 85 -0.78 27.26 4.33
CA ASP A 85 0.16 28.36 4.09
C ASP A 85 0.55 29.05 5.40
N ALA A 86 -0.40 29.20 6.33
CA ALA A 86 -0.11 29.73 7.66
C ALA A 86 0.88 28.87 8.47
N HIS A 87 1.00 27.56 8.18
CA HIS A 87 1.86 26.61 8.91
C HIS A 87 3.20 26.28 8.22
N ARG A 88 3.34 26.52 6.91
CA ARG A 88 4.53 26.12 6.10
C ARG A 88 5.75 27.05 6.17
N LYS A 89 5.85 27.93 7.18
CA LYS A 89 6.99 28.87 7.31
C LYS A 89 8.36 28.19 7.31
#